data_AF-A0A150G4F6-F1
#
_entry.id   AF-A0A150G4F6-F1
#
_cell.length_a   1.000
_cell.length_b   1.000
_cell.length_c   1.000
_cell.angle_alpha   90.00
_cell.angle_beta   90.00
_cell.angle_gamma   90.00
#
_symmetry.space_group_name_H-M   'P 1'
#
loop_
_entity.id
_entity.type
_entity.pdbx_description
1 polymer ?
#
loop_
_entity_poly.entity_id
_entity_poly.type
_entity_poly.pdbx_seq_one_letter_code
_entity_poly.pdbx_strand_id
1 'polypeptide(L)'
;MPKRKRTSSCMLDDEEPDLRILVADREEPLLAHHRVLNLFSQCVKDLPTNADGGPTAWDLRQLVLEGESAPVSGDVVQRYLDLTYSRVDSERGFEAPQSLEAARPLLVFADAVGSSATILGLLEQSLLGVSDLCLHLVVNGGLDVQLQLRERLYTLASPSGLREFKVPTDGNPAHLIPRDDPRLPTHSAAIRAAAASALEEWMYLAGRMRLLALLRVLLGFVKTQLVPWTHGIIPEERSLKRIYSPRVLQCMPHELLLEAFVRDTLTDLPSRVALEGMGVSASMATPADATYRSSLGAQPKAVTLECSGSQTVMHMARGSITLHVRSGGPPPSACAKVVNAVLDQWAQSS
;
A
#
# COMPACT_ATOMS: atom_id res chain seq x y z
N MET A 1 15.54 23.21 -45.33
CA MET A 1 14.41 22.94 -44.42
C MET A 1 14.57 23.82 -43.19
N PRO A 2 13.71 24.83 -42.97
CA PRO A 2 13.83 25.64 -41.76
C PRO A 2 13.38 24.82 -40.55
N LYS A 3 14.24 24.74 -39.54
CA LYS A 3 13.92 24.16 -38.23
C LYS A 3 12.77 24.95 -37.62
N ARG A 4 11.59 24.32 -37.52
CA ARG A 4 10.40 24.87 -36.86
C ARG A 4 10.78 25.15 -35.40
N LYS A 5 10.95 26.42 -35.04
CA LYS A 5 11.01 26.86 -33.63
C LYS A 5 9.66 26.51 -33.03
N ARG A 6 9.62 25.52 -32.12
CA ARG A 6 8.49 25.32 -31.21
C ARG A 6 8.47 26.53 -30.29
N THR A 7 7.62 27.50 -30.61
CA THR A 7 7.15 28.48 -29.63
C THR A 7 6.37 27.72 -28.57
N SER A 8 6.67 28.00 -27.31
CA SER A 8 5.97 27.54 -26.11
C SER A 8 4.63 28.28 -25.97
N SER A 9 3.78 28.21 -26.99
CA SER A 9 2.38 28.62 -26.87
C SER A 9 1.61 27.39 -26.38
N CYS A 10 0.90 27.49 -25.26
CA CYS A 10 0.06 26.40 -24.79
C CYS A 10 -0.98 26.10 -25.88
N MET A 11 -1.24 24.82 -26.18
CA MET A 11 -2.14 24.43 -27.29
C MET A 11 -3.61 24.83 -27.03
N LEU A 12 -3.90 25.45 -25.89
CA LEU A 12 -5.24 25.78 -25.42
C LEU A 12 -5.47 27.28 -25.20
N ASP A 13 -4.46 28.14 -25.38
CA ASP A 13 -4.57 29.58 -25.07
C ASP A 13 -5.64 30.31 -25.91
N ASP A 14 -5.96 29.77 -27.09
CA ASP A 14 -6.90 30.36 -28.05
C ASP A 14 -8.27 29.64 -28.11
N GLU A 15 -8.52 28.65 -27.25
CA GLU A 15 -9.76 27.85 -27.30
C GLU A 15 -10.62 28.03 -26.06
N GLU A 16 -11.92 28.28 -26.28
CA GLU A 16 -12.89 28.39 -25.20
C GLU A 16 -13.29 27.00 -24.67
N PRO A 17 -13.46 26.85 -23.33
CA PRO A 17 -13.95 25.60 -22.73
C PRO A 17 -15.36 25.23 -23.22
N ASP A 18 -15.50 24.05 -23.81
CA ASP A 18 -16.73 23.50 -24.39
C ASP A 18 -17.46 22.51 -23.47
N LEU A 19 -16.88 22.17 -22.32
CA LEU A 19 -17.42 21.25 -21.32
C LEU A 19 -17.69 21.98 -19.99
N ARG A 20 -18.92 21.84 -19.49
CA ARG A 20 -19.36 22.35 -18.19
C ARG A 20 -19.56 21.21 -17.21
N ILE A 21 -18.81 21.20 -16.12
CA ILE A 21 -18.88 20.14 -15.11
C ILE A 21 -19.63 20.70 -13.90
N LEU A 22 -20.77 20.08 -13.57
CA LEU A 22 -21.64 20.50 -12.48
C LEU A 22 -21.29 19.70 -11.22
N VAL A 23 -20.99 20.37 -10.11
CA VAL A 23 -20.64 19.73 -8.83
C VAL A 23 -21.57 20.25 -7.73
N ALA A 24 -21.89 19.42 -6.73
CA ALA A 24 -22.95 19.72 -5.78
C ALA A 24 -22.65 20.91 -4.86
N ASP A 25 -21.37 21.13 -4.56
CA ASP A 25 -20.87 22.14 -3.62
C ASP A 25 -20.41 23.44 -4.30
N ARG A 26 -20.65 23.59 -5.62
CA ARG A 26 -20.29 24.80 -6.38
C ARG A 26 -21.49 25.35 -7.15
N GLU A 27 -21.70 26.66 -7.03
CA GLU A 27 -22.74 27.37 -7.79
C GLU A 27 -22.38 27.51 -9.27
N GLU A 28 -21.10 27.79 -9.55
CA GLU A 28 -20.57 27.91 -10.90
C GLU A 28 -19.98 26.58 -11.40
N PRO A 29 -20.21 26.20 -12.67
CA PRO A 29 -19.63 24.99 -13.25
C PRO A 29 -18.11 25.10 -13.36
N LEU A 30 -17.42 23.98 -13.16
CA LEU A 30 -16.03 23.87 -13.57
C LEU A 30 -15.97 23.79 -15.09
N LEU A 31 -15.10 24.60 -15.70
CA LEU A 31 -14.96 24.69 -17.14
C LEU A 31 -13.78 23.83 -17.62
N ALA A 32 -14.00 23.05 -18.66
CA ALA A 32 -12.98 22.21 -19.26
C ALA A 32 -13.17 22.05 -20.78
N HIS A 33 -12.21 21.39 -21.43
CA HIS A 33 -12.23 21.04 -22.83
C HIS A 33 -12.58 19.55 -22.95
N HIS A 34 -13.70 19.25 -23.58
CA HIS A 34 -14.16 17.88 -23.83
C HIS A 34 -13.09 17.07 -24.57
N ARG A 35 -12.44 17.69 -25.57
CA ARG A 35 -11.35 17.08 -26.35
C ARG A 35 -10.11 16.70 -25.54
N VAL A 36 -9.89 17.33 -24.39
CA VAL A 36 -8.77 17.00 -23.51
C VAL A 36 -9.18 15.86 -22.59
N LEU A 37 -10.33 16.00 -21.93
CA LEU A 37 -10.78 15.01 -20.95
C LEU A 37 -11.17 13.68 -21.59
N ASN A 38 -11.69 13.65 -22.83
CA ASN A 38 -12.04 12.42 -23.52
C ASN A 38 -10.83 11.51 -23.83
N LEU A 39 -9.60 12.05 -23.82
CA LEU A 39 -8.36 11.28 -23.98
C LEU A 39 -8.04 10.47 -22.72
N PHE A 40 -8.56 10.92 -21.57
CA PHE A 40 -8.13 10.46 -20.26
C PHE A 40 -9.26 9.92 -19.39
N SER A 41 -10.53 10.12 -19.74
CA SER A 41 -11.71 9.60 -19.02
C SER A 41 -12.67 8.91 -19.97
N GLN A 42 -13.00 7.65 -19.67
CA GLN A 42 -14.01 6.90 -20.42
C GLN A 42 -15.41 7.49 -20.24
N CYS A 43 -15.76 7.95 -19.03
CA CYS A 43 -17.06 8.59 -18.79
C CYS A 43 -17.25 9.85 -19.64
N VAL A 44 -16.21 10.68 -19.78
CA VAL A 44 -16.30 11.88 -20.64
C VAL A 44 -16.46 11.51 -22.10
N LYS A 45 -15.74 10.48 -22.56
CA LYS A 45 -15.83 9.98 -23.95
C LYS A 45 -17.24 9.52 -24.32
N ASP A 46 -17.98 9.00 -23.34
CA ASP A 46 -19.34 8.48 -23.52
C ASP A 46 -20.43 9.55 -23.26
N LEU A 47 -20.06 10.82 -23.02
CA LEU A 47 -21.03 11.89 -22.84
C LEU A 47 -21.84 12.14 -24.12
N PRO A 48 -23.14 12.42 -24.00
CA PRO A 48 -23.96 12.80 -25.13
C PRO A 48 -23.46 14.14 -25.69
N THR A 49 -23.08 14.15 -26.97
CA THR A 49 -22.79 15.39 -27.69
C THR A 49 -24.10 16.11 -27.99
N ASN A 50 -24.18 17.39 -27.64
CA ASN A 50 -25.36 18.20 -27.94
C ASN A 50 -25.53 18.33 -29.46
N ALA A 51 -26.68 17.89 -29.98
CA ALA A 51 -27.02 18.00 -31.40
C ALA A 51 -27.09 19.46 -31.89
N ASP A 52 -27.37 20.38 -30.98
CA ASP A 52 -27.55 21.82 -31.26
C ASP A 52 -26.25 22.64 -31.17
N GLY A 53 -25.09 22.00 -30.95
CA GLY A 53 -23.79 22.66 -30.86
C GLY A 53 -23.55 23.46 -29.57
N GLY A 54 -24.42 23.35 -28.57
CA GLY A 54 -24.23 23.93 -27.24
C GLY A 54 -23.19 23.19 -26.38
N PRO A 55 -22.69 23.80 -25.29
CA PRO A 55 -21.65 23.21 -24.44
C PRO A 55 -22.12 21.91 -23.79
N THR A 56 -21.30 20.86 -23.88
CA THR A 56 -21.60 19.57 -23.25
C THR A 56 -21.61 19.73 -21.73
N ALA A 57 -22.56 19.10 -21.06
CA ALA A 57 -22.65 19.11 -19.60
C ALA A 57 -22.27 17.75 -19.03
N TRP A 58 -21.41 17.76 -18.00
CA TRP A 58 -21.09 16.58 -17.20
C TRP A 58 -21.59 16.79 -15.77
N ASP A 59 -22.69 16.13 -15.40
CA ASP A 59 -23.33 16.32 -14.10
C ASP A 59 -22.79 15.32 -13.06
N LEU A 60 -22.03 15.84 -12.08
CA LEU A 60 -21.44 15.08 -10.98
C LEU A 60 -22.17 15.31 -9.64
N ARG A 61 -23.26 16.08 -9.62
CA ARG A 61 -23.94 16.49 -8.36
C ARG A 61 -24.51 15.32 -7.55
N GLN A 62 -24.71 14.17 -8.19
CA GLN A 62 -25.21 12.94 -7.57
C GLN A 62 -24.13 11.84 -7.48
N LEU A 63 -22.89 12.12 -7.90
CA LEU A 63 -21.80 11.15 -7.84
C LEU A 63 -21.27 11.07 -6.40
N VAL A 64 -21.61 9.99 -5.70
CA VAL A 64 -21.08 9.67 -4.37
C VAL A 64 -19.94 8.67 -4.52
N LEU A 65 -18.77 9.01 -4.00
CA LEU A 65 -17.59 8.14 -4.05
C LEU A 65 -17.69 7.00 -3.03
N GLU A 66 -17.01 5.89 -3.31
CA GLU A 66 -16.99 4.74 -2.41
C GLU A 66 -16.42 5.13 -1.03
N GLY A 67 -17.22 4.89 0.02
CA GLY A 67 -16.86 5.21 1.40
C GLY A 67 -17.29 6.60 1.87
N GLU A 68 -17.83 7.43 0.97
CA GLU A 68 -18.33 8.77 1.29
C GLU A 68 -19.86 8.78 1.45
N SER A 69 -20.36 9.74 2.24
CA SER A 69 -21.79 9.97 2.43
C SER A 69 -22.34 11.17 1.65
N ALA A 70 -21.44 11.96 1.06
CA ALA A 70 -21.77 13.17 0.31
C ALA A 70 -21.30 13.05 -1.15
N PRO A 71 -21.89 13.82 -2.08
CA PRO A 71 -21.38 13.91 -3.44
C PRO A 71 -19.91 14.36 -3.47
N VAL A 72 -19.21 13.99 -4.54
CA VAL A 72 -17.83 14.40 -4.78
C VAL A 72 -17.69 15.92 -4.68
N SER A 73 -16.66 16.38 -3.98
CA SER A 73 -16.41 17.82 -3.82
C SER A 73 -15.78 18.41 -5.07
N GLY A 74 -16.07 19.69 -5.32
CA GLY A 74 -15.49 20.43 -6.43
C GLY A 74 -13.96 20.50 -6.37
N ASP A 75 -13.36 20.41 -5.19
CA ASP A 75 -11.90 20.39 -5.00
C ASP A 75 -11.25 19.11 -5.52
N VAL A 76 -11.90 17.95 -5.32
CA VAL A 76 -11.42 16.68 -5.87
C VAL A 76 -11.50 16.70 -7.39
N VAL A 77 -12.61 17.21 -7.93
CA VAL A 77 -12.80 17.36 -9.38
C VAL A 77 -11.76 18.33 -9.94
N GLN A 78 -11.53 19.48 -9.30
CA GLN A 78 -10.53 20.45 -9.73
C GLN A 78 -9.12 19.84 -9.75
N ARG A 79 -8.71 19.14 -8.68
CA ARG A 79 -7.40 18.46 -8.65
C ARG A 79 -7.24 17.41 -9.76
N TYR A 80 -8.32 16.71 -10.09
CA TYR A 80 -8.32 15.79 -11.23
C TYR A 80 -8.15 16.51 -12.56
N LEU A 81 -8.80 17.67 -12.74
CA LEU A 81 -8.59 18.51 -13.92
C LEU A 81 -7.15 19.02 -13.97
N ASP A 82 -6.60 19.52 -12.87
CA ASP A 82 -5.22 20.03 -12.83
C ASP A 82 -4.22 18.93 -13.19
N LEU A 83 -4.41 17.72 -12.65
CA LEU A 83 -3.63 16.54 -13.03
C LEU A 83 -3.76 16.24 -14.52
N THR A 84 -4.98 16.19 -15.05
CA THR A 84 -5.23 15.83 -16.44
C THR A 84 -4.62 16.86 -17.40
N TYR A 85 -4.75 18.13 -17.07
CA TYR A 85 -4.22 19.22 -17.88
C TYR A 85 -2.71 19.38 -17.74
N SER A 86 -2.09 18.99 -16.62
CA SER A 86 -0.62 18.97 -16.49
C SER A 86 0.06 18.10 -17.58
N ARG A 87 -0.71 17.24 -18.25
CA ARG A 87 -0.27 16.40 -19.37
C ARG A 87 -0.37 17.04 -20.73
N VAL A 88 -1.19 18.07 -20.85
CA VAL A 88 -1.34 18.86 -22.08
C VAL A 88 -0.52 20.15 -21.99
N ASP A 89 -0.45 20.71 -20.78
CA ASP A 89 0.21 21.96 -20.46
C ASP A 89 1.04 21.79 -19.18
N SER A 90 2.37 21.83 -19.33
CA SER A 90 3.30 21.71 -18.21
C SER A 90 3.32 22.93 -17.28
N GLU A 91 2.76 24.06 -17.72
CA GLU A 91 2.68 25.28 -16.89
C GLU A 91 1.52 25.21 -15.90
N ARG A 92 0.53 24.34 -16.13
CA ARG A 92 -0.51 24.05 -15.14
C ARG A 92 0.08 23.26 -13.97
N GLY A 93 0.07 23.89 -12.80
CA GLY A 93 0.48 23.27 -11.56
C GLY A 93 -0.48 22.17 -11.13
N PHE A 94 0.03 20.94 -11.02
CA PHE A 94 -0.64 19.87 -10.28
C PHE A 94 0.05 19.69 -8.93
N GLU A 95 -0.71 19.85 -7.85
CA GLU A 95 -0.23 19.57 -6.50
C GLU A 95 -0.34 18.07 -6.20
N ALA A 96 0.81 17.39 -6.22
CA ALA A 96 0.89 15.97 -5.93
C ALA A 96 0.43 15.67 -4.48
N PRO A 97 -0.39 14.62 -4.28
CA PRO A 97 -0.78 14.17 -2.94
C PRO A 97 0.45 13.83 -2.09
N GLN A 98 0.46 14.30 -0.84
CA GLN A 98 1.55 14.09 0.10
C GLN A 98 1.35 12.88 1.03
N SER A 99 0.19 12.23 0.97
CA SER A 99 -0.13 11.04 1.75
C SER A 99 -1.12 10.14 1.01
N LEU A 100 -1.25 8.90 1.49
CA LEU A 100 -2.26 7.96 0.99
C LEU A 100 -3.68 8.53 1.18
N GLU A 101 -3.97 9.05 2.36
CA GLU A 101 -5.29 9.57 2.74
C GLU A 101 -5.66 10.79 1.89
N ALA A 102 -4.70 11.68 1.61
CA ALA A 102 -4.91 12.82 0.73
C ALA A 102 -5.13 12.41 -0.74
N ALA A 103 -4.56 11.28 -1.17
CA ALA A 103 -4.72 10.75 -2.52
C ALA A 103 -6.01 9.94 -2.69
N ARG A 104 -6.56 9.36 -1.62
CA ARG A 104 -7.70 8.42 -1.69
C ARG A 104 -8.91 9.01 -2.44
N PRO A 105 -9.41 10.23 -2.17
CA PRO A 105 -10.56 10.77 -2.90
C PRO A 105 -10.26 10.93 -4.41
N LEU A 106 -9.05 11.36 -4.74
CA LEU A 106 -8.62 11.54 -6.14
C LEU A 106 -8.48 10.20 -6.87
N LEU A 107 -7.98 9.17 -6.20
CA LEU A 107 -7.89 7.81 -6.74
C LEU A 107 -9.29 7.21 -6.98
N VAL A 108 -10.17 7.28 -5.99
CA VAL A 108 -11.54 6.75 -6.11
C VAL A 108 -12.32 7.53 -7.18
N PHE A 109 -12.12 8.85 -7.29
CA PHE A 109 -12.70 9.63 -8.38
C PHE A 109 -12.15 9.21 -9.75
N ALA A 110 -10.83 9.07 -9.90
CA ALA A 110 -10.19 8.62 -11.14
C ALA A 110 -10.71 7.23 -11.59
N ASP A 111 -10.90 6.32 -10.64
CA ASP A 111 -11.51 5.02 -10.88
C ASP A 111 -12.98 5.15 -11.33
N ALA A 112 -13.78 5.96 -10.62
CA ALA A 112 -15.20 6.18 -10.94
C ALA A 112 -15.43 6.78 -12.33
N VAL A 113 -14.52 7.65 -12.80
CA VAL A 113 -14.61 8.28 -14.13
C VAL A 113 -13.90 7.48 -15.24
N GLY A 114 -13.42 6.28 -14.92
CA GLY A 114 -12.73 5.40 -15.86
C GLY A 114 -11.47 6.04 -16.43
N SER A 115 -10.59 6.55 -15.57
CA SER A 115 -9.37 7.22 -15.98
C SER A 115 -8.41 6.29 -16.73
N SER A 116 -7.70 6.85 -17.72
CA SER A 116 -6.68 6.13 -18.49
C SER A 116 -5.49 5.70 -17.62
N ALA A 117 -4.78 4.66 -18.07
CA ALA A 117 -3.55 4.17 -17.43
C ALA A 117 -2.47 5.27 -17.28
N THR A 118 -2.45 6.27 -18.17
CA THR A 118 -1.53 7.41 -18.07
C THR A 118 -1.78 8.23 -16.82
N ILE A 119 -3.05 8.55 -16.51
CA ILE A 119 -3.41 9.32 -15.31
C ILE A 119 -3.13 8.51 -14.05
N LEU A 120 -3.51 7.23 -14.06
CA LEU A 120 -3.26 6.32 -12.94
C LEU A 120 -1.76 6.14 -12.66
N GLY A 121 -0.94 6.03 -13.70
CA GLY A 121 0.52 5.95 -13.58
C GLY A 121 1.15 7.21 -12.96
N LEU A 122 0.62 8.40 -13.25
CA LEU A 122 1.10 9.65 -12.64
C LEU A 122 0.73 9.74 -11.16
N LEU A 123 -0.49 9.33 -10.81
CA LEU A 123 -0.92 9.24 -9.41
C LEU A 123 -0.06 8.26 -8.63
N GLU A 124 0.21 7.09 -9.22
CA GLU A 124 1.11 6.10 -8.62
C GLU A 124 2.52 6.65 -8.44
N GLN A 125 3.10 7.28 -9.46
CA GLN A 125 4.43 7.90 -9.36
C GLN A 125 4.48 9.00 -8.31
N SER A 126 3.44 9.84 -8.23
CA SER A 126 3.33 10.91 -7.23
C SER A 126 3.32 10.33 -5.81
N LEU A 127 2.51 9.30 -5.57
CA LEU A 127 2.45 8.60 -4.29
C LEU A 127 3.78 7.92 -3.94
N LEU A 128 4.42 7.28 -4.91
CA LEU A 128 5.70 6.61 -4.68
C LEU A 128 6.86 7.61 -4.50
N GLY A 129 6.72 8.84 -4.97
CA GLY A 129 7.66 9.93 -4.75
C GLY A 129 7.66 10.47 -3.32
N VAL A 130 6.61 10.19 -2.53
CA VAL A 130 6.55 10.57 -1.11
C VAL A 130 7.56 9.72 -0.32
N SER A 131 8.51 10.38 0.36
CA SER A 131 9.56 9.71 1.16
C SER A 131 8.96 8.92 2.32
N ASP A 132 8.05 9.54 3.06
CA ASP A 132 7.46 9.03 4.30
C ASP A 132 6.01 8.59 4.07
N LEU A 133 5.81 7.72 3.08
CA LEU A 133 4.48 7.20 2.76
C LEU A 133 3.94 6.40 3.96
N CYS A 134 2.92 6.95 4.61
CA CYS A 134 2.31 6.40 5.82
C CYS A 134 0.94 5.79 5.54
N LEU A 135 0.61 4.76 6.32
CA LEU A 135 -0.73 4.23 6.51
C LEU A 135 -1.31 4.84 7.79
N HIS A 136 -2.39 5.61 7.67
CA HIS A 136 -3.09 6.19 8.81
C HIS A 136 -4.09 5.20 9.41
N LEU A 137 -4.02 5.01 10.73
CA LEU A 137 -4.91 4.16 11.50
C LEU A 137 -5.69 4.99 12.50
N VAL A 138 -7.02 4.98 12.38
CA VAL A 138 -7.92 5.54 13.38
C VAL A 138 -8.39 4.42 14.30
N VAL A 139 -7.97 4.45 15.56
CA VAL A 139 -8.22 3.39 16.53
C VAL A 139 -9.26 3.86 17.55
N ASN A 140 -10.38 3.16 17.62
CA ASN A 140 -11.48 3.40 18.57
C ASN A 140 -11.97 4.87 18.64
N GLY A 141 -11.88 5.61 17.53
CA GLY A 141 -12.40 6.98 17.43
C GLY A 141 -11.62 8.05 18.21
N GLY A 142 -10.39 7.79 18.63
CA GLY A 142 -9.61 8.78 19.38
C GLY A 142 -8.09 8.58 19.47
N LEU A 143 -7.54 7.51 18.88
CA LEU A 143 -6.09 7.32 18.76
C LEU A 143 -5.71 7.21 17.29
N ASP A 144 -4.92 8.17 16.82
CA ASP A 144 -4.40 8.20 15.45
C ASP A 144 -2.95 7.69 15.45
N VAL A 145 -2.70 6.66 14.65
CA VAL A 145 -1.37 6.05 14.50
C VAL A 145 -0.98 6.09 13.03
N GLN A 146 0.19 6.64 12.72
CA GLN A 146 0.75 6.62 11.37
C GLN A 146 1.85 5.57 11.28
N LEU A 147 1.71 4.64 10.33
CA LEU A 147 2.69 3.59 10.07
C LEU A 147 3.37 3.84 8.73
N GLN A 148 4.65 4.21 8.74
CA GLN A 148 5.45 4.33 7.53
C GLN A 148 5.60 2.95 6.85
N LEU A 149 5.33 2.89 5.56
CA LEU A 149 5.28 1.63 4.82
C LEU A 149 6.64 1.06 4.43
N ARG A 150 7.63 1.94 4.20
CA ARG A 150 8.94 1.54 3.64
C ARG A 150 9.94 1.32 4.75
N GLU A 151 10.63 0.19 4.70
CA GLU A 151 11.79 -0.09 5.57
C GLU A 151 11.49 0.03 7.08
N ARG A 152 10.22 -0.14 7.48
CA ARG A 152 9.82 -0.08 8.89
C ARG A 152 9.24 -1.39 9.38
N LEU A 153 9.67 -1.77 10.57
CA LEU A 153 9.08 -2.85 11.34
C LEU A 153 8.37 -2.27 12.57
N TYR A 154 7.13 -2.67 12.77
CA TYR A 154 6.33 -2.30 13.92
C TYR A 154 6.11 -3.48 14.84
N THR A 155 6.51 -3.31 16.10
CA THR A 155 6.25 -4.30 17.13
C THR A 155 5.31 -3.76 18.20
N LEU A 156 4.34 -4.58 18.57
CA LEU A 156 3.34 -4.30 19.58
C LEU A 156 3.29 -5.48 20.56
N ALA A 157 3.98 -5.34 21.70
CA ALA A 157 3.93 -6.29 22.80
C ALA A 157 3.64 -5.57 24.12
N SER A 158 2.88 -6.22 25.01
CA SER A 158 2.41 -5.64 26.27
C SER A 158 3.51 -5.04 27.18
N PRO A 159 4.77 -5.55 27.24
CA PRO A 159 5.80 -4.88 28.02
C PRO A 159 6.57 -3.79 27.26
N SER A 160 6.35 -3.61 25.95
CA SER A 160 7.22 -2.78 25.10
C SER A 160 6.55 -1.54 24.51
N GLY A 161 5.22 -1.43 24.52
CA GLY A 161 4.50 -0.40 23.77
C GLY A 161 4.48 -0.70 22.27
N LEU A 162 3.97 0.27 21.48
CA LEU A 162 4.12 0.26 20.02
C LEU A 162 5.48 0.89 19.68
N ARG A 163 6.33 0.10 19.04
CA ARG A 163 7.68 0.51 18.63
C ARG A 163 7.85 0.42 17.12
N GLU A 164 8.60 1.36 16.59
CA GLU A 164 9.06 1.40 15.22
C GLU A 164 10.57 1.12 15.17
N PHE A 165 10.96 0.26 14.24
CA PHE A 165 12.34 -0.02 13.89
C PHE A 165 12.57 0.30 12.41
N LYS A 166 13.66 0.99 12.09
CA LYS A 166 14.14 1.12 10.71
C LYS A 166 14.83 -0.17 10.28
N VAL A 167 14.75 -0.53 9.00
CA VAL A 167 15.37 -1.71 8.39
C VAL A 167 16.28 -1.25 7.25
N PRO A 168 17.61 -1.50 7.28
CA PRO A 168 18.36 -2.15 8.36
C PRO A 168 18.36 -1.30 9.65
N THR A 169 18.50 -1.97 10.80
CA THR A 169 18.39 -1.33 12.13
C THR A 169 19.55 -0.38 12.40
N ASP A 170 19.26 0.92 12.33
CA ASP A 170 20.20 2.02 12.57
C ASP A 170 20.39 2.39 14.06
N GLY A 171 19.71 1.72 15.01
CA GLY A 171 19.85 2.04 16.44
C GLY A 171 18.65 1.71 17.32
N ASN A 172 18.34 2.59 18.28
CA ASN A 172 17.24 2.44 19.22
C ASN A 172 15.87 2.60 18.54
N PRO A 173 14.86 1.79 18.91
CA PRO A 173 13.52 1.93 18.35
C PRO A 173 12.87 3.26 18.72
N ALA A 174 12.12 3.83 17.78
CA ALA A 174 11.23 4.94 18.07
C ALA A 174 9.97 4.40 18.77
N HIS A 175 9.54 5.07 19.84
CA HIS A 175 8.33 4.71 20.57
C HIS A 175 7.16 5.54 20.05
N LEU A 176 6.22 4.88 19.36
CA LEU A 176 4.99 5.54 18.90
C LEU A 176 3.93 5.56 19.99
N ILE A 177 3.87 4.52 20.82
CA ILE A 177 3.03 4.49 22.02
C ILE A 177 3.88 3.99 23.18
N PRO A 178 4.04 4.80 24.26
CA PRO A 178 4.83 4.43 25.43
C PRO A 178 4.27 3.19 26.14
N ARG A 179 5.16 2.45 26.82
CA ARG A 179 4.79 1.29 27.65
C ARG A 179 3.82 1.66 28.77
N ASP A 180 4.02 2.82 29.38
CA ASP A 180 3.30 3.24 30.59
C ASP A 180 1.92 3.85 30.28
N ASP A 181 1.49 3.83 29.01
CA ASP A 181 0.15 4.24 28.64
C ASP A 181 -0.87 3.21 29.18
N PRO A 182 -1.76 3.59 30.11
CA PRO A 182 -2.71 2.69 30.73
C PRO A 182 -3.72 2.10 29.72
N ARG A 183 -3.83 2.68 28.52
CA ARG A 183 -4.75 2.26 27.46
C ARG A 183 -4.11 1.28 26.48
N LEU A 184 -2.79 1.03 26.56
CA LEU A 184 -2.04 0.17 25.65
C LEU A 184 -2.64 -1.25 25.49
N PRO A 185 -3.08 -1.97 26.55
CA PRO A 185 -3.69 -3.28 26.40
C PRO A 185 -4.98 -3.22 25.56
N THR A 186 -5.85 -2.24 25.83
CA THR A 186 -7.11 -2.01 25.10
C THR A 186 -6.86 -1.63 23.65
N HIS A 187 -5.86 -0.78 23.39
CA HIS A 187 -5.51 -0.35 22.05
C HIS A 187 -4.79 -1.43 21.23
N SER A 188 -4.12 -2.39 21.86
CA SER A 188 -3.27 -3.35 21.15
C SER A 188 -4.01 -4.18 20.09
N ALA A 189 -5.16 -4.75 20.45
CA ALA A 189 -6.00 -5.52 19.54
C ALA A 189 -6.66 -4.60 18.49
N ALA A 190 -7.07 -3.40 18.89
CA ALA A 190 -7.71 -2.44 18.02
C ALA A 190 -6.74 -1.87 16.95
N ILE A 191 -5.47 -1.61 17.31
CA ILE A 191 -4.40 -1.22 16.38
C ILE A 191 -4.19 -2.31 15.33
N ARG A 192 -4.07 -3.58 15.77
CA ARG A 192 -3.88 -4.72 14.86
C ARG A 192 -5.06 -4.90 13.90
N ALA A 193 -6.29 -4.71 14.40
CA ALA A 193 -7.50 -4.78 13.59
C ALA A 193 -7.60 -3.61 12.59
N ALA A 194 -7.27 -2.39 13.03
CA ALA A 194 -7.24 -1.20 12.19
C ALA A 194 -6.17 -1.32 11.09
N ALA A 195 -4.97 -1.79 11.43
CA ALA A 195 -3.89 -2.04 10.47
C ALA A 195 -4.32 -3.04 9.39
N ALA A 196 -4.92 -4.17 9.79
CA ALA A 196 -5.41 -5.16 8.84
C ALA A 196 -6.53 -4.62 7.95
N SER A 197 -7.44 -3.78 8.47
CA SER A 197 -8.50 -3.15 7.67
C SER A 197 -7.94 -2.14 6.67
N ALA A 198 -7.06 -1.25 7.13
CA ALA A 198 -6.50 -0.21 6.28
C ALA A 198 -5.64 -0.81 5.16
N LEU A 199 -4.84 -1.84 5.46
CA LEU A 199 -4.08 -2.57 4.45
C LEU A 199 -4.98 -3.25 3.43
N GLU A 200 -6.04 -3.91 3.88
CA GLU A 200 -7.01 -4.57 3.01
C GLU A 200 -7.68 -3.57 2.04
N GLU A 201 -8.14 -2.42 2.56
CA GLU A 201 -8.75 -1.37 1.75
C GLU A 201 -7.79 -0.81 0.70
N TRP A 202 -6.55 -0.51 1.11
CA TRP A 202 -5.53 0.02 0.22
C TRP A 202 -5.07 -1.00 -0.82
N MET A 203 -4.94 -2.27 -0.45
CA MET A 203 -4.59 -3.34 -1.39
C MET A 203 -5.71 -3.59 -2.40
N TYR A 204 -6.97 -3.53 -1.96
CA TYR A 204 -8.12 -3.65 -2.87
C TYR A 204 -8.15 -2.50 -3.88
N LEU A 205 -8.04 -1.25 -3.40
CA LEU A 205 -8.03 -0.06 -4.26
C LEU A 205 -6.86 -0.09 -5.26
N ALA A 206 -5.65 -0.37 -4.77
CA ALA A 206 -4.46 -0.46 -5.61
C ALA A 206 -4.57 -1.59 -6.66
N GLY A 207 -5.10 -2.75 -6.27
CA GLY A 207 -5.35 -3.87 -7.19
C GLY A 207 -6.36 -3.52 -8.26
N ARG A 208 -7.52 -2.99 -7.87
CA ARG A 208 -8.61 -2.60 -8.79
C ARG A 208 -8.14 -1.60 -9.85
N MET A 209 -7.36 -0.61 -9.41
CA MET A 209 -6.80 0.45 -10.26
C MET A 209 -5.49 0.05 -10.96
N ARG A 210 -5.01 -1.19 -10.77
CA ARG A 210 -3.76 -1.73 -11.33
C ARG A 210 -2.51 -0.89 -10.99
N LEU A 211 -2.45 -0.35 -9.78
CA LEU A 211 -1.30 0.38 -9.24
C LEU A 211 -0.26 -0.64 -8.72
N LEU A 212 0.45 -1.28 -9.66
CA LEU A 212 1.33 -2.43 -9.39
C LEU A 212 2.48 -2.10 -8.42
N ALA A 213 3.10 -0.94 -8.58
CA ALA A 213 4.23 -0.54 -7.75
C ALA A 213 3.79 -0.13 -6.34
N LEU A 214 2.63 0.52 -6.20
CA LEU A 214 2.04 0.75 -4.87
C LEU A 214 1.66 -0.57 -4.20
N LEU A 215 1.05 -1.51 -4.93
CA LEU A 215 0.66 -2.81 -4.39
C LEU A 215 1.88 -3.62 -3.93
N ARG A 216 3.02 -3.53 -4.63
CA ARG A 216 4.30 -4.11 -4.19
C ARG A 216 4.82 -3.48 -2.90
N VAL A 217 4.69 -2.16 -2.72
CA VAL A 217 5.06 -1.49 -1.45
C VAL A 217 4.20 -2.00 -0.29
N LEU A 218 2.88 -2.10 -0.49
CA LEU A 218 1.95 -2.62 0.53
C LEU A 218 2.26 -4.09 0.88
N LEU A 219 2.49 -4.94 -0.13
CA LEU A 219 2.89 -6.33 0.07
C LEU A 219 4.24 -6.45 0.79
N GLY A 220 5.22 -5.63 0.41
CA GLY A 220 6.52 -5.56 1.08
C GLY A 220 6.39 -5.17 2.55
N PHE A 221 5.52 -4.20 2.86
CA PHE A 221 5.20 -3.83 4.22
C PHE A 221 4.58 -4.99 5.00
N VAL A 222 3.56 -5.65 4.44
CA VAL A 222 2.90 -6.83 5.05
C VAL A 222 3.95 -7.90 5.38
N LYS A 223 4.82 -8.23 4.43
CA LYS A 223 5.91 -9.21 4.63
C LYS A 223 6.86 -8.79 5.75
N THR A 224 7.23 -7.51 5.81
CA THR A 224 8.10 -6.97 6.86
C THR A 224 7.47 -7.11 8.26
N GLN A 225 6.14 -7.09 8.38
CA GLN A 225 5.45 -7.25 9.67
C GLN A 225 5.28 -8.71 10.11
N LEU A 226 5.70 -9.72 9.32
CA LEU A 226 5.60 -11.15 9.63
C LEU A 226 6.66 -11.65 10.63
N VAL A 227 7.03 -10.81 11.61
CA VAL A 227 8.00 -11.12 12.66
C VAL A 227 7.48 -12.23 13.58
N PRO A 228 8.39 -13.07 14.16
CA PRO A 228 8.02 -14.15 15.07
C PRO A 228 6.97 -13.79 16.13
N TRP A 229 6.20 -14.82 16.44
CA TRP A 229 4.84 -14.79 16.94
C TRP A 229 4.69 -13.86 18.16
N THR A 230 3.54 -13.17 18.23
CA THR A 230 3.08 -12.22 19.29
C THR A 230 3.61 -10.79 19.25
N HIS A 231 4.64 -10.47 18.46
CA HIS A 231 5.28 -9.15 18.49
C HIS A 231 4.90 -8.23 17.33
N GLY A 232 4.55 -8.73 16.15
CA GLY A 232 4.16 -7.90 15.01
C GLY A 232 2.79 -7.23 15.14
N ILE A 233 2.56 -6.19 14.33
CA ILE A 233 1.24 -5.56 14.18
C ILE A 233 0.27 -6.39 13.29
N ILE A 234 0.78 -7.38 12.56
CA ILE A 234 -0.01 -8.33 11.76
C ILE A 234 0.19 -9.76 12.34
N PRO A 235 -0.56 -10.16 13.38
CA PRO A 235 -0.45 -11.52 13.93
C PRO A 235 -1.12 -12.60 13.06
N GLU A 236 -0.55 -13.82 13.12
CA GLU A 236 -0.58 -14.91 12.12
C GLU A 236 -1.78 -15.05 11.19
N GLU A 237 -2.97 -15.48 11.63
CA GLU A 237 -3.93 -16.05 10.64
C GLU A 237 -5.13 -15.14 10.36
N ARG A 238 -5.71 -14.54 11.41
CA ARG A 238 -6.93 -13.72 11.26
C ARG A 238 -6.64 -12.40 10.54
N SER A 239 -5.52 -11.76 10.83
CA SER A 239 -5.14 -10.52 10.17
C SER A 239 -4.77 -10.77 8.71
N LEU A 240 -4.08 -11.88 8.40
CA LEU A 240 -3.78 -12.23 7.00
C LEU A 240 -5.02 -12.58 6.19
N LYS A 241 -5.97 -13.34 6.75
CA LYS A 241 -7.26 -13.62 6.09
C LYS A 241 -8.04 -12.33 5.81
N ARG A 242 -7.92 -11.33 6.68
CA ARG A 242 -8.52 -10.02 6.44
C ARG A 242 -7.80 -9.29 5.32
N ILE A 243 -6.48 -9.15 5.40
CA ILE A 243 -5.67 -8.43 4.39
C ILE A 243 -5.84 -9.06 2.99
N TYR A 244 -5.82 -10.38 2.90
CA TYR A 244 -6.05 -11.14 1.68
C TYR A 244 -7.53 -11.55 1.58
N SER A 245 -8.42 -10.56 1.66
CA SER A 245 -9.86 -10.79 1.47
C SER A 245 -10.17 -11.24 0.04
N PRO A 246 -11.35 -11.85 -0.21
CA PRO A 246 -11.75 -12.24 -1.57
C PRO A 246 -11.69 -11.10 -2.57
N ARG A 247 -12.09 -9.87 -2.18
CA ARG A 247 -12.06 -8.71 -3.07
C ARG A 247 -10.63 -8.28 -3.41
N VAL A 248 -9.71 -8.34 -2.46
CA VAL A 248 -8.29 -8.05 -2.70
C VAL A 248 -7.71 -9.05 -3.68
N LEU A 249 -8.01 -10.33 -3.50
CA LEU A 249 -7.48 -11.41 -4.34
C LEU A 249 -8.04 -11.38 -5.77
N GLN A 250 -9.33 -11.06 -5.92
CA GLN A 250 -9.97 -10.90 -7.24
C GLN A 250 -9.36 -9.77 -8.06
N CYS A 251 -8.88 -8.71 -7.40
CA CYS A 251 -8.23 -7.58 -8.05
C CYS A 251 -6.70 -7.68 -8.09
N MET A 252 -6.11 -8.73 -7.51
CA MET A 252 -4.66 -8.86 -7.45
C MET A 252 -4.11 -9.33 -8.80
N PRO A 253 -3.11 -8.65 -9.37
CA PRO A 253 -2.43 -9.10 -10.58
C PRO A 253 -1.85 -10.51 -10.41
N HIS A 254 -1.97 -11.35 -11.43
CA HIS A 254 -1.49 -12.73 -11.39
C HIS A 254 0.01 -12.81 -11.07
N GLU A 255 0.80 -11.88 -11.59
CA GLU A 255 2.24 -11.78 -11.33
C GLU A 255 2.52 -11.57 -9.84
N LEU A 256 1.71 -10.75 -9.17
CA LEU A 256 1.86 -10.48 -7.74
C LEU A 256 1.29 -11.60 -6.88
N LEU A 257 0.24 -12.30 -7.32
CA LEU A 257 -0.20 -13.53 -6.68
C LEU A 257 0.91 -14.59 -6.73
N LEU A 258 1.60 -14.73 -7.87
CA LEU A 258 2.77 -15.60 -7.97
C LEU A 258 3.92 -15.09 -7.09
N GLU A 259 4.29 -13.80 -7.14
CA GLU A 259 5.35 -13.24 -6.27
C GLU A 259 5.02 -13.36 -4.77
N ALA A 260 3.75 -13.25 -4.38
CA ALA A 260 3.29 -13.32 -3.00
C ALA A 260 3.16 -14.76 -2.50
N PHE A 261 2.65 -15.68 -3.33
CA PHE A 261 2.36 -17.05 -2.92
C PHE A 261 3.43 -18.06 -3.37
N VAL A 262 3.97 -17.96 -4.59
CA VAL A 262 4.94 -18.91 -5.19
C VAL A 262 6.37 -18.64 -4.73
N ARG A 263 6.77 -17.38 -4.52
CA ARG A 263 8.13 -17.05 -4.03
C ARG A 263 8.42 -17.63 -2.64
N ASP A 264 7.38 -17.81 -1.83
CA ASP A 264 7.47 -18.36 -0.48
C ASP A 264 7.17 -19.88 -0.42
N THR A 265 6.65 -20.50 -1.50
CA THR A 265 6.31 -21.94 -1.52
C THR A 265 7.11 -22.81 -2.49
N LEU A 266 7.72 -22.28 -3.56
CA LEU A 266 8.14 -23.14 -4.67
C LEU A 266 9.61 -23.20 -5.06
N THR A 267 10.53 -22.37 -4.55
CA THR A 267 11.96 -22.62 -4.89
C THR A 267 12.96 -22.03 -3.90
N ASP A 268 13.96 -22.86 -3.56
CA ASP A 268 15.31 -22.41 -3.25
C ASP A 268 15.80 -21.46 -4.37
N LEU A 269 15.59 -20.15 -4.24
CA LEU A 269 16.13 -19.17 -5.19
C LEU A 269 17.51 -18.64 -4.71
N PRO A 270 18.43 -18.36 -5.65
CA PRO A 270 19.85 -18.07 -5.38
C PRO A 270 20.12 -16.68 -4.79
N SER A 271 19.10 -15.88 -4.50
CA SER A 271 19.23 -14.58 -3.81
C SER A 271 19.47 -14.70 -2.30
N ARG A 272 19.93 -15.87 -1.84
CA ARG A 272 20.16 -16.15 -0.44
C ARG A 272 21.47 -15.54 0.02
N VAL A 273 21.41 -14.69 1.05
CA VAL A 273 22.63 -14.31 1.77
C VAL A 273 23.06 -15.51 2.59
N ALA A 274 24.19 -16.12 2.21
CA ALA A 274 24.85 -17.15 2.98
C ALA A 274 25.77 -16.49 4.01
N LEU A 275 25.40 -16.56 5.28
CA LEU A 275 26.25 -16.20 6.40
C LEU A 275 27.14 -17.41 6.71
N GLU A 276 28.41 -17.33 6.32
CA GLU A 276 29.41 -18.37 6.62
C GLU A 276 30.41 -17.86 7.66
N GLY A 277 30.59 -18.64 8.73
CA GLY A 277 31.59 -18.38 9.75
C GLY A 277 31.79 -19.58 10.67
N MET A 278 33.04 -19.85 11.05
CA MET A 278 33.41 -20.92 12.00
C MET A 278 32.82 -22.31 11.66
N GLY A 279 32.80 -22.66 10.36
CA GLY A 279 32.34 -23.98 9.89
C GLY A 279 30.82 -24.14 9.81
N VAL A 280 30.05 -23.06 9.90
CA VAL A 280 28.58 -23.07 9.79
C VAL A 280 28.12 -22.07 8.74
N SER A 281 27.16 -22.48 7.91
CA SER A 281 26.50 -21.67 6.88
C SER A 281 25.01 -21.50 7.20
N ALA A 282 24.50 -20.26 7.21
CA ALA A 282 23.06 -19.97 7.30
C ALA A 282 22.59 -19.18 6.08
N SER A 283 21.48 -19.57 5.45
CA SER A 283 20.97 -18.91 4.25
C SER A 283 19.67 -18.15 4.53
N MET A 284 19.63 -16.86 4.22
CA MET A 284 18.44 -15.99 4.38
C MET A 284 17.77 -15.73 3.03
N ALA A 285 16.44 -15.78 2.92
CA ALA A 285 15.73 -15.59 1.64
C ALA A 285 15.59 -14.12 1.22
N THR A 286 15.51 -13.19 2.19
CA THR A 286 15.45 -11.74 2.01
C THR A 286 16.13 -11.02 3.20
N PRO A 287 16.52 -9.74 3.06
CA PRO A 287 17.01 -8.93 4.18
C PRO A 287 15.99 -8.80 5.33
N ALA A 288 14.69 -8.93 5.06
CA ALA A 288 13.62 -8.91 6.05
C ALA A 288 13.60 -10.17 6.95
N ASP A 289 14.20 -11.28 6.48
CA ASP A 289 14.34 -12.51 7.27
C ASP A 289 15.43 -12.42 8.34
N ALA A 290 16.28 -11.38 8.29
CA ALA A 290 17.26 -11.07 9.33
C ALA A 290 16.70 -10.06 10.32
N THR A 291 15.82 -10.50 11.22
CA THR A 291 15.55 -9.75 12.45
C THR A 291 16.20 -10.43 13.63
N TYR A 292 17.40 -9.93 13.97
CA TYR A 292 18.10 -10.30 15.18
C TYR A 292 17.61 -9.45 16.36
N ARG A 293 17.35 -10.09 17.50
CA ARG A 293 17.20 -9.41 18.78
C ARG A 293 18.08 -10.08 19.83
N SER A 294 19.25 -9.51 20.09
CA SER A 294 19.96 -9.79 21.34
C SER A 294 19.18 -9.17 22.49
N SER A 295 18.69 -9.98 23.42
CA SER A 295 18.08 -9.49 24.66
C SER A 295 19.10 -9.20 25.76
N LEU A 296 20.38 -9.51 25.56
CA LEU A 296 21.40 -9.42 26.61
C LEU A 296 22.69 -8.87 26.00
N GLY A 297 23.22 -7.76 26.53
CA GLY A 297 24.43 -7.07 26.04
C GLY A 297 25.75 -7.85 26.11
N ALA A 298 25.72 -9.18 25.98
CA ALA A 298 26.87 -10.04 25.86
C ALA A 298 27.01 -10.52 24.41
N GLN A 299 28.15 -10.23 23.78
CA GLN A 299 28.52 -10.85 22.51
C GLN A 299 28.81 -12.35 22.73
N PRO A 300 28.19 -13.27 21.97
CA PRO A 300 28.41 -14.69 22.14
C PRO A 300 29.79 -15.10 21.60
N LYS A 301 30.54 -15.88 22.40
CA LYS A 301 31.89 -16.37 22.05
C LYS A 301 31.90 -17.62 21.17
N ALA A 302 30.80 -18.40 21.14
CA ALA A 302 30.64 -19.58 20.30
C ALA A 302 29.16 -19.90 20.13
N VAL A 303 28.77 -20.24 18.91
CA VAL A 303 27.39 -20.53 18.49
C VAL A 303 27.38 -21.85 17.74
N THR A 304 26.56 -22.80 18.17
CA THR A 304 26.32 -24.06 17.45
C THR A 304 24.85 -24.15 17.06
N LEU A 305 24.58 -24.44 15.79
CA LEU A 305 23.22 -24.61 15.26
C LEU A 305 22.91 -26.10 15.11
N GLU A 306 21.81 -26.56 15.69
CA GLU A 306 21.24 -27.88 15.46
C GLU A 306 19.92 -27.75 14.70
N CYS A 307 19.82 -28.43 13.56
CA CYS A 307 18.59 -28.50 12.77
C CYS A 307 17.78 -29.73 13.17
N SER A 308 16.55 -29.53 13.66
CA SER A 308 15.60 -30.61 13.94
C SER A 308 14.28 -30.33 13.21
N GLY A 309 14.11 -30.92 12.02
CA GLY A 309 12.93 -30.71 11.19
C GLY A 309 12.84 -29.28 10.65
N SER A 310 11.69 -28.61 10.87
CA SER A 310 11.45 -27.21 10.44
C SER A 310 11.96 -26.16 11.43
N GLN A 311 12.79 -26.55 12.39
CA GLN A 311 13.32 -25.67 13.43
C GLN A 311 14.85 -25.76 13.46
N THR A 312 15.50 -24.60 13.54
CA THR A 312 16.92 -24.51 13.88
C THR A 312 17.04 -24.04 15.33
N VAL A 313 17.70 -24.83 16.17
CA VAL A 313 17.94 -24.55 17.58
C VAL A 313 19.38 -24.08 17.73
N MET A 314 19.56 -22.90 18.32
CA MET A 314 20.88 -22.32 18.58
C MET A 314 21.31 -22.61 20.02
N HIS A 315 22.42 -23.32 20.19
CA HIS A 315 23.02 -23.59 21.49
C HIS A 315 24.18 -22.61 21.75
N MET A 316 24.23 -22.05 22.97
CA MET A 316 25.32 -21.18 23.44
C MET A 316 25.92 -21.72 24.74
N ALA A 317 27.24 -21.58 24.89
CA ALA A 317 28.05 -22.24 25.92
C ALA A 317 27.76 -21.83 27.39
N ARG A 318 26.79 -20.95 27.66
CA ARG A 318 26.41 -20.51 29.02
C ARG A 318 24.89 -20.37 29.22
N GLY A 319 24.15 -21.36 28.73
CA GLY A 319 22.70 -21.44 28.87
C GLY A 319 22.02 -21.54 27.50
N SER A 320 20.97 -22.35 27.43
CA SER A 320 20.14 -22.45 26.24
C SER A 320 19.32 -21.17 26.09
N ILE A 321 19.68 -20.32 25.15
CA ILE A 321 18.74 -19.34 24.61
C ILE A 321 18.12 -19.98 23.38
N THR A 322 16.86 -20.42 23.51
CA THR A 322 16.10 -20.97 22.39
C THR A 322 15.86 -19.86 21.37
N LEU A 323 16.72 -19.77 20.36
CA LEU A 323 16.52 -18.88 19.24
C LEU A 323 15.58 -19.58 18.27
N HIS A 324 14.31 -19.19 18.29
CA HIS A 324 13.34 -19.64 17.29
C HIS A 324 13.65 -18.96 15.97
N VAL A 325 14.56 -19.52 15.17
CA VAL A 325 14.62 -19.21 13.74
C VAL A 325 13.48 -19.98 13.09
N ARG A 326 12.28 -19.43 13.19
CA ARG A 326 11.22 -19.73 12.23
C ARG A 326 11.45 -18.79 11.07
N SER A 327 11.50 -19.33 9.84
CA SER A 327 11.12 -18.59 8.65
C SER A 327 9.96 -17.68 9.02
N GLY A 328 10.11 -16.37 8.86
CA GLY A 328 9.01 -15.43 9.10
C GLY A 328 7.79 -15.90 8.31
N GLY A 329 6.61 -15.82 8.92
CA GLY A 329 5.35 -16.24 8.32
C GLY A 329 4.65 -17.43 9.01
N PRO A 330 3.39 -17.72 8.58
CA PRO A 330 2.64 -18.88 9.06
C PRO A 330 3.40 -20.17 8.71
N PRO A 331 3.26 -21.27 9.48
CA PRO A 331 3.85 -22.55 9.12
C PRO A 331 3.35 -22.97 7.73
N PRO A 332 4.10 -23.78 6.97
CA PRO A 332 3.68 -24.25 5.64
C PRO A 332 2.26 -24.82 5.62
N SER A 333 1.82 -25.46 6.72
CA SER A 333 0.46 -25.95 6.89
C SER A 333 -0.61 -24.86 7.04
N ALA A 334 -0.29 -23.71 7.63
CA ALA A 334 -1.17 -22.55 7.69
C ALA A 334 -1.18 -21.77 6.38
N CYS A 335 -0.03 -21.62 5.71
CA CYS A 335 0.03 -21.07 4.34
C CYS A 335 -0.77 -21.94 3.36
N ALA A 336 -0.61 -23.26 3.40
CA ALA A 336 -1.40 -24.19 2.60
C ALA A 336 -2.90 -24.11 2.92
N LYS A 337 -3.29 -23.94 4.18
CA LYS A 337 -4.70 -23.71 4.55
C LYS A 337 -5.25 -22.39 4.03
N VAL A 338 -4.45 -21.32 4.05
CA VAL A 338 -4.86 -20.03 3.49
C VAL A 338 -4.96 -20.13 1.97
N VAL A 339 -3.97 -20.73 1.29
CA VAL A 339 -3.99 -20.97 -0.16
C VAL A 339 -5.17 -21.85 -0.55
N ASN A 340 -5.42 -22.96 0.16
CA ASN A 340 -6.58 -23.81 -0.12
C ASN A 340 -7.89 -23.08 0.15
N ALA A 341 -8.00 -22.32 1.25
CA ALA A 341 -9.19 -21.52 1.52
C ALA A 341 -9.43 -20.45 0.44
N VAL A 342 -8.36 -19.86 -0.10
CA VAL A 342 -8.42 -18.90 -1.21
C VAL A 342 -8.84 -19.58 -2.51
N LEU A 343 -8.25 -20.74 -2.84
CA LEU A 343 -8.60 -21.52 -4.03
C LEU A 343 -10.04 -22.05 -3.96
N ASP A 344 -10.48 -22.51 -2.80
CA ASP A 344 -11.85 -22.99 -2.55
C ASP A 344 -12.86 -21.84 -2.67
N GLN A 345 -12.53 -20.64 -2.16
CA GLN A 345 -13.37 -19.45 -2.33
C GLN A 345 -13.43 -18.97 -3.78
N TRP A 346 -12.33 -19.07 -4.52
CA TRP A 346 -12.30 -18.73 -5.94
C TRP A 346 -13.14 -19.71 -6.77
N ALA A 347 -13.05 -21.01 -6.50
CA ALA A 347 -13.87 -22.04 -7.13
C ALA A 347 -15.38 -21.89 -6.84
N GLN A 348 -15.75 -21.28 -5.72
CA GLN A 348 -17.16 -21.01 -5.35
C GLN A 348 -17.71 -19.69 -5.92
N SER A 349 -16.84 -18.79 -6.39
CA SER A 349 -17.21 -17.50 -6.98
C SER A 349 -17.08 -17.46 -8.51
N SER A 350 -16.72 -18.60 -9.11
CA SER A 350 -16.66 -18.86 -10.56
C SER A 350 -17.93 -19.57 -11.03
#